data_AF-A0A1V5ZP42-F1
#
_entry.id   AF-A0A1V5ZP42-F1
#
_cell.length_a   1.000
_cell.length_b   1.000
_cell.length_c   1.000
_cell.angle_alpha   90.00
_cell.angle_beta   90.00
_cell.angle_gamma   90.00
#
_symmetry.space_group_name_H-M   'P 1'
#
loop_
_entity.id
_entity.type
_entity.pdbx_description
1 polymer ?
#
loop_
_entity_poly.entity_id
_entity_poly.type
_entity_poly.pdbx_seq_one_letter_code
_entity_poly.pdbx_strand_id
1 'polypeptide(L)'
;MPLSLGKSLNRCYSMRIPFLDGFYDINTFFNKKSTFLLFGVDSVFMKNPNQKFASGIKILMFKNLKASKFCETFLNLNSYNGENLDIIDQYHSIKGHYSYFVDYKFNESVTLSKFIINEKNIFDCLILYGFTFLAYEKEFFFMIAERQNIIPRLNKKVVRSTGIQIATTKTLEVLEEFSLDSKRGKEGLTPIIGNPEKVLKL
;
A
#
# COMPACT_ATOMS: atom_id res chain seq x y z
N MET A 1 4.64 23.16 8.17
CA MET A 1 4.04 23.08 9.51
C MET A 1 4.30 21.68 10.04
N PRO A 2 4.96 21.51 11.21
CA PRO A 2 5.16 20.19 11.78
C PRO A 2 3.79 19.58 12.14
N LEU A 3 3.56 18.34 11.72
CA LEU A 3 2.33 17.61 12.00
C LEU A 3 2.21 17.40 13.51
N SER A 4 1.33 18.16 14.17
CA SER A 4 0.98 17.93 15.59
C SER A 4 0.13 16.65 15.66
N LEU A 5 0.78 15.53 15.94
CA LEU A 5 0.09 14.25 16.16
C LEU A 5 -0.67 14.35 17.49
N GLY A 6 -1.98 14.05 17.47
CA GLY A 6 -2.75 13.96 18.71
C GLY A 6 -2.21 12.87 19.64
N LYS A 7 -2.52 12.94 20.94
CA LYS A 7 -2.13 11.95 21.98
C LYS A 7 -2.41 10.49 21.61
N SER A 8 -3.29 10.28 20.64
CA SER A 8 -3.71 9.00 20.09
C SER A 8 -2.76 8.40 19.06
N LEU A 9 -1.69 9.05 18.62
CA LEU A 9 -0.69 8.47 17.71
C LEU A 9 0.70 8.64 18.33
N ASN A 10 1.29 7.54 18.79
CA ASN A 10 2.50 7.57 19.61
C ASN A 10 3.63 6.67 19.09
N ARG A 11 3.42 6.02 17.94
CA ARG A 11 4.43 5.21 17.26
C ARG A 11 4.49 5.61 15.79
N CYS A 12 5.69 5.55 15.24
CA CYS A 12 5.98 5.82 13.84
C CYS A 12 6.81 4.67 13.29
N TYR A 13 6.45 4.19 12.11
CA TYR A 13 7.28 3.32 11.31
C TYR A 13 7.70 4.08 10.05
N SER A 14 8.99 4.26 9.85
CA SER A 14 9.54 5.06 8.75
C SER A 14 10.19 4.15 7.72
N MET A 15 9.87 4.39 6.45
CA MET A 15 10.43 3.66 5.32
C MET A 15 10.92 4.65 4.26
N ARG A 16 12.12 4.40 3.74
CA ARG A 16 12.65 5.14 2.60
C ARG A 16 12.47 4.33 1.33
N ILE A 17 11.81 4.91 0.32
CA ILE A 17 11.59 4.27 -0.97
C ILE A 17 12.28 5.05 -2.09
N PRO A 18 12.93 4.39 -3.05
CA PRO A 18 13.44 5.06 -4.25
C PRO A 18 12.28 5.47 -5.16
N PHE A 19 12.34 6.70 -5.69
CA PHE A 19 11.35 7.21 -6.64
C PHE A 19 12.00 8.24 -7.57
N LEU A 20 11.90 8.01 -8.87
CA LEU A 20 12.63 8.73 -9.91
C LEU A 20 14.14 8.77 -9.58
N ASP A 21 14.70 9.98 -9.54
CA ASP A 21 16.11 10.25 -9.23
C ASP A 21 16.34 10.57 -7.74
N GLY A 22 15.37 10.27 -6.88
CA GLY A 22 15.44 10.56 -5.45
C GLY A 22 14.75 9.52 -4.59
N PHE A 23 14.33 9.96 -3.40
CA PHE A 23 13.67 9.11 -2.42
C PHE A 23 12.46 9.81 -1.81
N TYR A 24 11.48 9.01 -1.39
CA TYR A 24 10.45 9.43 -0.46
C TYR A 24 10.62 8.73 0.88
N ASP A 25 10.55 9.50 1.96
CA ASP A 25 10.46 8.98 3.32
C ASP A 25 8.98 8.92 3.69
N ILE A 26 8.44 7.71 3.82
CA ILE A 26 7.06 7.42 4.21
C ILE A 26 7.02 7.04 5.69
N ASN A 27 6.30 7.83 6.46
CA ASN A 27 6.08 7.66 7.89
C ASN A 27 4.67 7.13 8.14
N THR A 28 4.55 5.91 8.66
CA THR A 28 3.27 5.32 9.08
C THR A 28 3.08 5.55 10.58
N PHE A 29 2.14 6.41 10.95
CA PHE A 29 1.82 6.72 12.34
C PHE A 29 0.67 5.86 12.84
N PHE A 30 0.83 5.29 14.04
CA PHE A 30 -0.16 4.40 14.62
C PHE A 30 -0.15 4.41 16.17
N ASN A 31 -1.15 3.74 16.75
CA ASN A 31 -1.22 3.48 18.19
C ASN A 31 -1.32 1.99 18.45
N LYS A 32 -0.81 1.56 19.60
CA LYS A 32 -1.04 0.20 20.11
C LYS A 32 -2.53 -0.08 20.35
N LYS A 33 -3.28 0.89 20.91
CA LYS A 33 -4.67 0.71 21.37
C LYS A 33 -5.74 0.94 20.30
N SER A 34 -5.35 1.41 19.11
CA SER A 34 -6.29 1.80 18.05
C SER A 34 -5.89 1.14 16.72
N THR A 35 -6.88 0.96 15.85
CA THR A 35 -6.67 0.52 14.47
C THR A 35 -6.41 1.68 13.51
N PHE A 36 -6.36 2.91 14.02
CA PHE A 36 -6.15 4.11 13.20
C PHE A 36 -4.71 4.21 12.71
N LEU A 37 -4.57 4.49 11.42
CA LEU A 37 -3.30 4.66 10.71
C LEU A 37 -3.31 6.00 9.98
N LEU A 38 -2.19 6.70 10.02
CA LEU A 38 -1.93 7.89 9.20
C LEU A 38 -0.60 7.76 8.48
N PHE A 39 -0.47 8.48 7.37
CA PHE A 39 0.78 8.61 6.65
C PHE A 39 1.29 10.05 6.68
N GLY A 40 2.60 10.21 6.87
CA GLY A 40 3.35 11.40 6.51
C GLY A 40 4.31 11.04 5.37
N VAL A 41 4.50 11.96 4.42
CA VAL A 41 5.42 11.75 3.30
C VAL A 41 6.29 12.96 3.14
N ASP A 42 7.59 12.74 3.17
CA ASP A 42 8.61 13.74 2.94
C ASP A 42 9.44 13.35 1.71
N SER A 43 9.67 14.29 0.80
CA SER A 43 10.47 14.05 -0.40
C SER A 43 11.92 14.46 -0.17
N VAL A 44 12.85 13.58 -0.50
CA VAL A 44 14.30 13.84 -0.49
C VAL A 44 14.82 13.69 -1.92
N PHE A 45 14.66 14.74 -2.72
CA PHE A 45 15.24 14.81 -4.05
C PHE A 45 16.61 15.51 -4.00
N MET A 46 17.59 14.98 -4.75
CA MET A 46 18.85 15.67 -5.02
C MET A 46 18.51 17.00 -5.71
N LYS A 47 18.72 18.13 -5.01
CA LYS A 47 18.43 19.46 -5.54
C LYS A 47 19.36 19.79 -6.71
N ASN A 48 18.95 19.45 -7.93
CA ASN A 48 19.41 20.18 -9.10
C ASN A 48 18.56 21.44 -9.24
N PRO A 49 19.14 22.65 -9.12
CA PRO A 49 18.38 23.91 -9.14
C PRO A 49 17.62 24.16 -10.45
N ASN A 50 17.91 23.40 -11.52
CA ASN A 50 17.30 23.54 -12.84
C ASN A 50 16.22 22.49 -13.18
N GLN A 51 15.93 21.52 -12.30
CA GLN A 51 14.95 20.49 -12.60
C GLN A 51 13.66 20.68 -11.80
N LYS A 52 12.60 21.14 -12.48
CA LYS A 52 11.21 21.17 -12.00
C LYS A 52 10.63 19.73 -11.89
N PHE A 53 11.28 18.82 -11.16
CA PHE A 53 10.79 17.44 -11.05
C PHE A 53 9.51 17.29 -10.21
N ALA A 54 9.18 18.28 -9.37
CA ALA A 54 7.99 18.23 -8.54
C ALA A 54 6.67 18.46 -9.31
N SER A 55 6.71 18.97 -10.55
CA SER A 55 5.49 19.14 -11.35
C SER A 55 5.10 17.82 -12.00
N GLY A 56 4.10 17.14 -11.44
CA GLY A 56 3.53 15.92 -12.04
C GLY A 56 3.57 14.67 -11.16
N ILE A 57 4.04 14.76 -9.91
CA ILE A 57 3.92 13.68 -8.92
C ILE A 57 2.66 13.94 -8.09
N LYS A 58 1.81 12.92 -7.95
CA LYS A 58 0.65 12.96 -7.06
C LYS A 58 0.81 11.93 -5.94
N ILE A 59 0.51 12.37 -4.73
CA ILE A 59 0.45 11.53 -3.53
C ILE A 59 -1.02 11.42 -3.12
N LEU A 60 -1.54 10.20 -3.06
CA LEU A 60 -2.92 9.92 -2.68
C LEU A 60 -2.93 8.99 -1.47
N MET A 61 -3.79 9.29 -0.49
CA MET A 61 -3.95 8.48 0.71
C MET A 61 -5.37 7.94 0.78
N PHE A 62 -5.51 6.67 1.12
CA PHE A 62 -6.76 5.94 1.08
C PHE A 62 -7.07 5.36 2.46
N LYS A 63 -8.13 5.87 3.11
CA LYS A 63 -8.66 5.27 4.34
C LYS A 63 -9.41 3.96 4.06
N ASN A 64 -10.06 3.87 2.92
CA ASN A 64 -10.74 2.69 2.40
C ASN A 64 -10.00 2.25 1.14
N LEU A 65 -9.46 1.03 1.12
CA LEU A 65 -8.63 0.58 0.01
C LEU A 65 -9.45 0.40 -1.26
N LYS A 66 -10.76 0.10 -1.16
CA LYS A 66 -11.64 -0.03 -2.32
C LYS A 66 -11.85 1.29 -3.08
N ALA A 67 -11.52 2.44 -2.48
CA ALA A 67 -11.53 3.71 -3.18
C ALA A 67 -10.29 3.92 -4.08
N SER A 68 -9.26 3.07 -3.94
CA SER A 68 -8.09 3.09 -4.82
C SER A 68 -8.36 2.27 -6.07
N LYS A 69 -8.21 2.89 -7.24
CA LYS A 69 -8.26 2.20 -8.54
C LYS A 69 -7.21 1.09 -8.61
N PHE A 70 -6.04 1.29 -8.00
CA PHE A 70 -5.00 0.27 -7.96
C PHE A 70 -5.47 -0.97 -7.21
N CYS A 71 -6.04 -0.80 -6.02
CA CYS A 71 -6.56 -1.92 -5.24
C CYS A 71 -7.73 -2.63 -5.94
N GLU A 72 -8.69 -1.87 -6.47
CA GLU A 72 -9.86 -2.41 -7.17
C GLU A 72 -9.43 -3.24 -8.40
N THR A 73 -8.43 -2.76 -9.12
CA THR A 73 -7.95 -3.39 -10.36
C THR A 73 -7.07 -4.60 -10.06
N PHE A 74 -6.04 -4.45 -9.23
CA PHE A 74 -4.93 -5.40 -9.17
C PHE A 74 -4.96 -6.36 -7.98
N LEU A 75 -5.69 -6.05 -6.90
CA LEU A 75 -5.55 -6.78 -5.64
C LEU A 75 -6.83 -7.54 -5.28
N ASN A 76 -6.64 -8.70 -4.64
CA ASN A 76 -7.68 -9.39 -3.91
C ASN A 76 -7.68 -8.89 -2.46
N LEU A 77 -8.76 -8.23 -2.07
CA LEU A 77 -8.99 -7.73 -0.72
C LEU A 77 -10.15 -8.48 -0.07
N ASN A 78 -9.92 -8.99 1.14
CA ASN A 78 -10.91 -9.73 1.88
C ASN A 78 -11.48 -8.89 3.02
N SER A 79 -12.79 -8.95 3.20
CA SER A 79 -13.49 -8.35 4.33
C SER A 79 -14.38 -9.41 4.97
N TYR A 80 -14.29 -9.54 6.30
CA TYR A 80 -15.04 -10.52 7.07
C TYR A 80 -15.59 -9.84 8.32
N ASN A 81 -16.86 -10.08 8.62
CA ASN A 81 -17.48 -9.59 9.84
C ASN A 81 -18.18 -10.76 10.55
N GLY A 82 -17.87 -10.93 11.82
CA GLY A 82 -18.44 -11.92 12.71
C GLY A 82 -18.33 -11.46 14.15
N GLU A 83 -18.78 -12.31 15.07
CA GLU A 83 -18.85 -11.98 16.50
C GLU A 83 -17.47 -11.57 17.06
N ASN A 84 -16.46 -12.41 16.82
CA ASN A 84 -15.11 -12.23 17.35
C ASN A 84 -14.11 -11.63 16.33
N LEU A 85 -14.57 -11.27 15.14
CA LEU A 85 -13.70 -10.89 14.03
C LEU A 85 -14.31 -9.80 13.17
N ASP A 86 -13.55 -8.75 12.93
CA ASP A 86 -13.96 -7.62 12.11
C ASP A 86 -12.78 -7.17 11.25
N ILE A 87 -12.76 -7.64 10.01
CA ILE A 87 -11.70 -7.42 9.04
C ILE A 87 -12.27 -6.61 7.89
N ILE A 88 -11.60 -5.50 7.57
CA ILE A 88 -11.94 -4.65 6.43
C ILE A 88 -10.70 -4.49 5.57
N ASP A 89 -10.82 -4.87 4.29
CA ASP A 89 -9.84 -4.68 3.24
C ASP A 89 -8.47 -5.29 3.57
N GLN A 90 -8.45 -6.49 4.14
CA GLN A 90 -7.21 -7.24 4.35
C GLN A 90 -6.66 -7.70 2.99
N TYR A 91 -5.38 -7.42 2.75
CA TYR A 91 -4.71 -7.89 1.54
C TYR A 91 -4.55 -9.41 1.56
N HIS A 92 -4.84 -10.05 0.44
CA HIS A 92 -4.68 -11.50 0.28
C HIS A 92 -3.65 -11.85 -0.80
N SER A 93 -3.83 -11.33 -2.02
CA SER A 93 -2.95 -11.61 -3.16
C SER A 93 -3.12 -10.57 -4.27
N ILE A 94 -2.14 -10.50 -5.17
CA ILE A 94 -2.32 -9.86 -6.47
C ILE A 94 -3.22 -10.78 -7.31
N LYS A 95 -4.18 -10.21 -8.05
CA LYS A 95 -5.02 -10.99 -8.98
C LYS A 95 -4.15 -11.67 -10.02
N GLY A 96 -4.37 -12.96 -10.28
CA GLY A 96 -3.46 -13.79 -11.06
C GLY A 96 -3.09 -13.23 -12.44
N HIS A 97 -4.07 -12.68 -13.17
CA HIS A 97 -3.88 -12.10 -14.51
C HIS A 97 -3.07 -10.79 -14.51
N TYR A 98 -2.78 -10.20 -13.34
CA TYR A 98 -1.95 -9.00 -13.21
C TYR A 98 -0.56 -9.23 -12.62
N SER A 99 -0.19 -10.48 -12.31
CA SER A 99 1.11 -10.83 -11.75
C SER A 99 2.31 -10.43 -12.62
N TYR A 100 2.11 -10.28 -13.94
CA TYR A 100 3.14 -9.83 -14.89
C TYR A 100 3.23 -8.31 -15.04
N PHE A 101 2.36 -7.55 -14.39
CA PHE A 101 2.32 -6.09 -14.46
C PHE A 101 2.65 -5.42 -13.13
N VAL A 102 2.30 -6.06 -12.02
CA VAL A 102 2.51 -5.56 -10.67
C VAL A 102 3.59 -6.38 -9.97
N ASP A 103 4.62 -5.71 -9.47
CA ASP A 103 5.64 -6.32 -8.64
C ASP A 103 5.35 -6.11 -7.16
N TYR A 104 5.61 -7.15 -6.38
CA TYR A 104 5.51 -7.15 -4.93
C TYR A 104 6.89 -6.86 -4.32
N LYS A 105 7.10 -5.65 -3.80
CA LYS A 105 8.43 -5.19 -3.36
C LYS A 105 8.82 -5.68 -1.96
N PHE A 106 7.88 -5.68 -1.01
CA PHE A 106 8.20 -6.12 0.36
C PHE A 106 6.96 -6.52 1.16
N ASN A 107 7.18 -7.39 2.16
CA ASN A 107 6.28 -7.68 3.27
C ASN A 107 7.01 -7.39 4.58
N GLU A 108 6.59 -6.39 5.34
CA GLU A 108 7.19 -6.11 6.65
C GLU A 108 6.13 -6.23 7.75
N SER A 109 6.43 -7.00 8.79
CA SER A 109 5.54 -7.19 9.93
C SER A 109 6.21 -6.74 11.22
N VAL A 110 5.54 -5.85 11.94
CA VAL A 110 5.97 -5.35 13.25
C VAL A 110 4.99 -5.86 14.31
N THR A 111 5.44 -6.80 15.12
CA THR A 111 4.67 -7.30 16.27
C THR A 111 4.69 -6.27 17.41
N LEU A 112 3.51 -5.87 17.88
CA LEU A 112 3.32 -4.83 18.90
C LEU A 112 2.94 -5.42 20.27
N SER A 113 2.23 -6.55 20.25
CA SER A 113 1.74 -7.28 21.41
C SER A 113 1.67 -8.76 21.09
N LYS A 114 1.77 -9.58 22.13
CA LYS A 114 1.38 -10.99 22.12
C LYS A 114 0.30 -11.19 23.17
N PHE A 115 -0.76 -11.92 22.82
CA PHE A 115 -1.83 -12.35 23.71
C PHE A 115 -1.95 -13.87 23.68
N ILE A 116 -2.40 -14.45 24.78
CA ILE A 116 -2.70 -15.87 24.89
C ILE A 116 -4.21 -15.97 25.12
N ILE A 117 -4.93 -16.52 24.14
CA ILE A 117 -6.37 -16.74 24.21
C ILE A 117 -6.61 -18.21 23.86
N ASN A 118 -7.25 -18.97 24.76
CA ASN A 118 -7.51 -20.40 24.59
C ASN A 118 -6.25 -21.18 24.17
N GLU A 119 -5.14 -20.95 24.88
CA GLU A 119 -3.81 -21.55 24.64
C GLU A 119 -3.18 -21.22 23.27
N LYS A 120 -3.84 -20.39 22.45
CA LYS A 120 -3.31 -19.91 21.17
C LYS A 120 -2.68 -18.54 21.34
N ASN A 121 -1.49 -18.40 20.75
CA ASN A 121 -0.81 -17.11 20.65
C ASN A 121 -1.44 -16.28 19.54
N ILE A 122 -1.91 -15.08 19.89
CA ILE A 122 -2.47 -14.11 18.95
C ILE A 122 -1.66 -12.82 19.06
N PHE A 123 -1.37 -12.20 17.93
CA PHE A 123 -0.48 -11.05 17.87
C PHE A 123 -1.20 -9.78 17.42
N ASP A 124 -0.86 -8.68 18.07
CA ASP A 124 -1.10 -7.37 17.49
C ASP A 124 0.03 -7.06 16.53
N CYS A 125 -0.32 -6.72 15.29
CA CYS A 125 0.68 -6.40 14.27
C CYS A 125 0.35 -5.10 13.53
N LEU A 126 1.39 -4.43 13.08
CA LEU A 126 1.37 -3.60 11.88
C LEU A 126 2.00 -4.41 10.75
N ILE A 127 1.35 -4.51 9.61
CA ILE A 127 1.87 -5.19 8.42
C ILE A 127 1.89 -4.20 7.27
N LEU A 128 3.01 -4.13 6.55
CA LEU A 128 3.21 -3.23 5.42
C LEU A 128 3.47 -4.07 4.17
N TYR A 129 2.73 -3.75 3.11
CA TYR A 129 2.85 -4.39 1.80
C TYR A 129 3.22 -3.33 0.77
N GLY A 130 4.31 -3.52 0.04
CA GLY A 130 4.77 -2.59 -1.00
C GLY A 130 4.58 -3.13 -2.41
N PHE A 131 4.10 -2.30 -3.31
CA PHE A 131 3.81 -2.66 -4.70
C PHE A 131 4.32 -1.60 -5.68
N THR A 132 4.70 -2.03 -6.87
CA THR A 132 4.98 -1.14 -8.01
C THR A 132 4.51 -1.76 -9.32
N PHE A 133 4.55 -0.98 -10.40
CA PHE A 133 4.44 -1.55 -11.75
C PHE A 133 5.81 -1.99 -12.25
N LEU A 134 5.91 -3.19 -12.81
CA LEU A 134 7.17 -3.76 -13.32
C LEU A 134 7.83 -2.86 -14.37
N ALA A 135 7.05 -2.28 -15.28
CA ALA A 135 7.56 -1.38 -16.31
C ALA A 135 7.90 0.04 -15.78
N TYR A 136 7.47 0.38 -14.57
CA TYR A 136 7.50 1.75 -14.02
C TYR A 136 7.94 1.77 -12.56
N GLU A 137 8.94 0.95 -12.20
CA GLU A 137 9.30 0.66 -10.80
C GLU A 137 9.61 1.91 -9.96
N LYS A 138 10.17 2.94 -10.61
CA LYS A 138 10.56 4.20 -9.98
C LYS A 138 9.56 5.34 -10.22
N GLU A 139 8.46 5.09 -10.93
CA GLU A 139 7.47 6.11 -11.24
C GLU A 139 6.11 5.85 -10.59
N PHE A 140 5.91 4.65 -10.05
CA PHE A 140 4.71 4.27 -9.32
C PHE A 140 5.08 3.50 -8.05
N PHE A 141 4.45 3.84 -6.94
CA PHE A 141 4.54 3.08 -5.71
C PHE A 141 3.20 3.09 -4.99
N PHE A 142 2.77 1.92 -4.54
CA PHE A 142 1.61 1.76 -3.68
C PHE A 142 2.01 0.99 -2.44
N MET A 143 1.60 1.44 -1.26
CA MET A 143 1.79 0.71 -0.02
C MET A 143 0.47 0.54 0.71
N ILE A 144 0.23 -0.67 1.21
CA ILE A 144 -0.84 -0.96 2.17
C ILE A 144 -0.20 -1.04 3.55
N ALA A 145 -0.77 -0.32 4.51
CA ALA A 145 -0.53 -0.53 5.92
C ALA A 145 -1.78 -1.18 6.55
N GLU A 146 -1.60 -2.35 7.15
CA GLU A 146 -2.63 -3.13 7.81
C GLU A 146 -2.36 -3.19 9.31
N ARG A 147 -3.32 -2.73 10.12
CA ARG A 147 -3.27 -2.80 11.58
C ARG A 147 -4.17 -3.93 12.05
N GLN A 148 -3.56 -4.99 12.57
CA GLN A 148 -4.27 -6.11 13.21
C GLN A 148 -4.31 -5.91 14.73
N ASN A 149 -5.43 -5.42 15.26
CA ASN A 149 -5.61 -5.10 16.68
C ASN A 149 -6.49 -6.14 17.37
N ILE A 150 -6.03 -6.67 18.49
CA ILE A 150 -6.74 -7.57 19.37
C ILE A 150 -7.29 -6.75 20.54
N ILE A 151 -8.57 -6.91 20.80
CA ILE A 151 -9.27 -6.28 21.92
C ILE A 151 -9.64 -7.38 22.91
N PRO A 152 -8.79 -7.69 23.91
CA PRO A 152 -8.98 -8.85 24.78
C PRO A 152 -10.30 -8.79 25.56
N ARG A 153 -10.71 -7.59 26.00
CA ARG A 153 -11.96 -7.38 26.74
C ARG A 153 -13.21 -7.77 25.95
N LEU A 154 -13.15 -7.71 24.62
CA LEU A 154 -14.25 -8.05 23.73
C LEU A 154 -14.02 -9.40 23.03
N ASN A 155 -12.92 -10.10 23.34
CA ASN A 155 -12.46 -11.27 22.60
C ASN A 155 -12.47 -11.07 21.06
N LYS A 156 -12.15 -9.85 20.61
CA LYS A 156 -12.38 -9.42 19.22
C LYS A 156 -11.08 -9.06 18.52
N LYS A 157 -10.86 -9.63 17.33
CA LYS A 157 -9.82 -9.21 16.39
C LYS A 157 -10.40 -8.20 15.41
N VAL A 158 -9.78 -7.03 15.32
CA VAL A 158 -10.14 -5.96 14.40
C VAL A 158 -8.98 -5.70 13.46
N VAL A 159 -9.20 -5.79 12.16
CA VAL A 159 -8.20 -5.49 11.13
C VAL A 159 -8.70 -4.33 10.28
N ARG A 160 -7.84 -3.32 10.12
CA ARG A 160 -8.09 -2.16 9.26
C ARG A 160 -6.86 -1.92 8.40
N SER A 161 -7.09 -1.72 7.11
CA SER A 161 -6.05 -1.41 6.15
C SER A 161 -6.23 -0.01 5.58
N THR A 162 -5.12 0.69 5.37
CA THR A 162 -5.06 2.00 4.71
C THR A 162 -3.96 1.98 3.67
N GLY A 163 -4.11 2.78 2.61
CA GLY A 163 -3.20 2.80 1.49
C GLY A 163 -2.56 4.16 1.27
N ILE A 164 -1.36 4.16 0.70
CA ILE A 164 -0.75 5.35 0.13
C ILE A 164 -0.21 5.05 -1.26
N GLN A 165 -0.40 5.99 -2.17
CA GLN A 165 0.07 5.93 -3.54
C GLN A 165 0.94 7.15 -3.83
N ILE A 166 2.08 6.92 -4.47
CA ILE A 166 2.94 7.95 -5.04
C ILE A 166 3.10 7.60 -6.51
N ALA A 167 2.69 8.50 -7.41
CA ALA A 167 2.65 8.21 -8.83
C ALA A 167 2.95 9.45 -9.67
N THR A 168 3.65 9.26 -10.79
CA THR A 168 3.75 10.25 -11.86
C THR A 168 2.43 10.37 -12.63
N THR A 169 2.20 11.47 -13.33
CA THR A 169 1.03 11.62 -14.22
C THR A 169 0.92 10.47 -15.21
N LYS A 170 2.05 10.07 -15.81
CA LYS A 170 2.12 8.95 -16.77
C LYS A 170 1.64 7.63 -16.17
N THR A 171 2.09 7.28 -14.97
CA THR A 171 1.68 6.02 -14.33
C THR A 171 0.24 6.05 -13.82
N LEU A 172 -0.31 7.24 -13.55
CA LEU A 172 -1.75 7.40 -13.29
C LEU A 172 -2.59 7.15 -14.53
N GLU A 173 -2.14 7.58 -15.71
CA GLU A 173 -2.82 7.30 -16.98
C GLU A 173 -2.83 5.80 -17.27
N VAL A 174 -1.68 5.13 -17.10
CA VAL A 174 -1.58 3.67 -17.21
C VAL A 174 -2.53 2.96 -16.24
N LEU A 175 -2.59 3.40 -14.98
CA LEU A 175 -3.53 2.88 -13.98
C LEU A 175 -4.99 3.06 -14.42
N GLU A 176 -5.32 4.18 -15.04
CA GLU A 176 -6.66 4.44 -15.56
C GLU A 176 -7.03 3.45 -16.67
N GLU A 177 -6.12 3.21 -17.61
CA GLU A 177 -6.32 2.27 -18.71
C GLU A 177 -6.59 0.86 -18.19
N PHE A 178 -5.75 0.35 -17.28
CA PHE A 178 -5.98 -0.96 -16.64
C PHE A 178 -7.32 -1.03 -15.91
N SER A 179 -7.68 0.03 -15.17
CA SER A 179 -8.95 0.10 -14.46
C SER A 179 -10.15 0.04 -15.42
N LEU A 180 -10.06 0.74 -16.57
CA LEU A 180 -11.10 0.71 -17.59
C LEU A 180 -11.20 -0.66 -18.27
N ASP A 181 -10.08 -1.30 -18.57
CA ASP A 181 -10.06 -2.62 -19.21
C ASP A 181 -10.58 -3.72 -18.27
N SER A 182 -10.25 -3.67 -16.98
CA SER A 182 -10.84 -4.57 -15.98
C SER A 182 -12.36 -4.41 -15.92
N LYS A 183 -12.88 -3.18 -15.90
CA LYS A 183 -14.33 -2.91 -15.90
C LYS A 183 -15.04 -3.37 -17.17
N ARG A 184 -14.31 -3.48 -18.28
CA ARG A 184 -14.82 -3.99 -19.57
C ARG A 184 -14.68 -5.51 -19.71
N GLY A 185 -14.16 -6.20 -18.69
CA GLY A 185 -13.92 -7.65 -18.73
C GLY A 185 -12.76 -8.05 -19.64
N LYS A 186 -11.86 -7.12 -19.97
CA LYS A 186 -10.66 -7.37 -20.79
C LYS A 186 -9.41 -7.61 -19.93
N GLU A 187 -9.59 -8.26 -18.79
CA GLU A 187 -8.53 -8.51 -17.83
C GLU A 187 -7.36 -9.27 -18.48
N GLY A 188 -6.15 -8.71 -18.41
CA GLY A 188 -4.94 -9.32 -18.97
C GLY A 188 -4.76 -9.21 -20.49
N LEU A 189 -5.57 -8.41 -21.19
CA LEU A 189 -5.49 -8.25 -22.66
C LEU A 189 -4.78 -6.97 -23.14
N THR A 190 -4.18 -6.16 -22.26
CA THR A 190 -3.42 -4.98 -22.70
C THR A 190 -2.18 -5.41 -23.50
N PRO A 191 -2.01 -4.93 -24.74
CA PRO A 191 -0.78 -5.17 -25.48
C PRO A 191 0.36 -4.47 -24.74
N ILE A 192 1.47 -5.17 -24.57
CA ILE A 192 2.72 -4.62 -24.05
C ILE A 192 3.11 -3.46 -24.98
N ILE A 193 2.81 -2.22 -24.59
CA ILE A 193 3.40 -1.04 -25.23
C ILE A 193 4.81 -0.94 -24.68
N GLY A 194 5.70 -1.74 -25.25
CA GLY A 194 7.10 -1.88 -24.86
C GLY A 194 7.76 -2.95 -25.71
N ASN A 195 8.83 -2.57 -26.40
CA ASN A 195 9.52 -3.38 -27.40
C ASN A 195 9.74 -4.84 -26.92
N PRO A 196 9.23 -5.87 -27.61
CA PRO A 196 9.27 -7.27 -27.15
C PRO A 196 10.69 -7.88 -27.12
N GLU A 197 11.72 -7.16 -27.55
CA GLU A 197 13.08 -7.69 -27.69
C GLU A 197 13.89 -7.80 -26.38
N LYS A 198 13.35 -7.40 -25.22
CA LYS A 198 14.06 -7.51 -23.93
C LYS A 198 13.53 -8.57 -22.96
N VAL A 199 12.54 -9.36 -23.35
CA VAL A 199 12.08 -10.49 -22.54
C VAL A 199 12.41 -11.77 -23.31
N LEU A 200 13.39 -12.51 -22.78
CA LEU A 200 13.97 -13.78 -23.25
C LEU A 200 15.17 -13.68 -24.21
N LYS A 201 16.37 -13.70 -23.61
CA LYS A 201 17.35 -14.74 -23.94
C LYS A 201 17.79 -15.41 -22.64
N LEU A 202 17.43 -16.68 -22.50
CA LEU A 202 18.15 -17.63 -21.63
C LEU A 202 19.59 -17.79 -22.13
#